data_AF-A0AB34KX60-F1
#
_entry.id   AF-A0AB34KX60-F1
#
_cell.length_a   1.000
_cell.length_b   1.000
_cell.length_c   1.000
_cell.angle_alpha   90.00
_cell.angle_beta   90.00
_cell.angle_gamma   90.00
#
_symmetry.space_group_name_H-M   'P 1'
#
loop_
_entity.id
_entity.type
_entity.pdbx_description
1 polymer ?
#
loop_
_entity_poly.entity_id
_entity_poly.type
_entity_poly.pdbx_seq_one_letter_code
_entity_poly.pdbx_strand_id
1 'polypeptide(L)'
;MAPVTFHLVSVSDENVFLNAIRSAPASHRPYYVGHCEHWVHSPKISLDALTGSGSQMKRWDYLVIASATPNDPLAMPTYLENGVADRWSITAPVDDAQLSSLSENDTRRSSAVPTVLPPGWSPSDHTSLLASNPPSDVEFSLALSATPLGAPKANPHTPIKTFIQTFGTNHSGPVNMFNLMAYNPGQRARFFNYIAAFSASIGSRYGGEAQFHGSGVTDWSSRASEGAKVADPQAGGSGVWEDVALVWYPSLWHFAKLLDDPDYADADRKFKVGAVRDNPILCCRAVEF
;
A
#
# COMPACT_ATOMS: atom_id res chain seq x y z
N MET A 1 9.36 3.91 -19.17
CA MET A 1 8.39 3.90 -18.05
C MET A 1 7.01 3.83 -18.66
N ALA A 2 6.20 2.88 -18.22
CA ALA A 2 4.83 2.70 -18.67
C ALA A 2 3.86 3.35 -17.66
N PRO A 3 2.75 3.96 -18.12
CA PRO A 3 1.72 4.46 -17.23
C PRO A 3 0.95 3.29 -16.62
N VAL A 4 0.94 3.22 -15.29
CA VAL A 4 0.27 2.17 -14.52
C VAL A 4 -0.71 2.83 -13.56
N THR A 5 -1.92 2.28 -13.53
CA THR A 5 -3.00 2.79 -12.68
C THR A 5 -3.26 1.84 -11.52
N PHE A 6 -3.34 2.44 -10.33
CA PHE A 6 -3.63 1.77 -9.07
C PHE A 6 -5.06 2.13 -8.68
N HIS A 7 -5.92 1.12 -8.60
CA HIS A 7 -7.32 1.28 -8.25
C HIS A 7 -7.62 0.65 -6.89
N LEU A 8 -8.17 1.43 -5.97
CA LEU A 8 -8.92 0.90 -4.83
C LEU A 8 -10.37 0.71 -5.27
N VAL A 9 -10.92 -0.48 -5.03
CA VAL A 9 -12.19 -0.91 -5.61
C VAL A 9 -13.10 -1.45 -4.52
N SER A 10 -14.33 -0.95 -4.47
CA SER A 10 -15.44 -1.63 -3.78
C SER A 10 -16.22 -2.42 -4.83
N VAL A 11 -16.47 -3.70 -4.57
CA VAL A 11 -17.19 -4.56 -5.52
C VAL A 11 -18.69 -4.59 -5.22
N SER A 12 -19.51 -4.64 -6.26
CA SER A 12 -20.96 -4.90 -6.12
C SER A 12 -21.24 -6.38 -5.95
N ASP A 13 -20.45 -7.22 -6.64
CA ASP A 13 -20.48 -8.68 -6.56
C ASP A 13 -19.06 -9.22 -6.78
N GLU A 14 -18.50 -9.86 -5.73
CA GLU A 14 -17.16 -10.43 -5.74
C GLU A 14 -16.99 -11.54 -6.78
N ASN A 15 -18.00 -12.38 -6.99
CA ASN A 15 -17.93 -13.47 -7.96
C ASN A 15 -17.89 -12.93 -9.38
N VAL A 16 -18.73 -11.94 -9.70
CA VAL A 16 -18.73 -11.28 -11.01
C VAL A 16 -17.35 -10.65 -11.27
N PHE A 17 -16.83 -9.91 -10.30
CA PHE A 17 -15.54 -9.22 -10.41
C PHE A 17 -14.37 -10.19 -10.61
N LEU A 18 -14.23 -11.21 -9.74
CA LEU A 18 -13.13 -12.17 -9.83
C LEU A 18 -13.25 -13.08 -11.07
N ASN A 19 -14.46 -13.45 -11.48
CA ASN A 19 -14.65 -14.22 -12.71
C ASN A 19 -14.28 -13.40 -13.95
N ALA A 20 -14.59 -12.10 -13.97
CA ALA A 20 -14.16 -11.23 -15.06
C ALA A 20 -12.62 -11.18 -15.20
N ILE A 21 -11.88 -11.12 -14.08
CA ILE A 21 -10.42 -11.21 -14.09
C ILE A 21 -9.93 -12.55 -14.63
N ARG A 22 -10.48 -13.66 -14.13
CA ARG A 22 -10.07 -15.02 -14.57
C ARG A 22 -10.37 -15.27 -16.03
N SER A 23 -11.51 -14.79 -16.53
CA SER A 23 -11.93 -14.94 -17.93
C SER A 23 -11.21 -13.99 -18.90
N ALA A 24 -10.53 -12.95 -18.41
CA ALA A 24 -9.79 -12.04 -19.27
C ALA A 24 -8.55 -12.72 -19.89
N PRO A 25 -8.19 -12.39 -21.15
CA PRO A 25 -6.93 -12.81 -21.74
C PRO A 25 -5.75 -12.38 -20.89
N ALA A 26 -4.69 -13.20 -20.82
CA ALA A 26 -3.52 -12.92 -19.98
C ALA A 26 -2.91 -11.52 -20.23
N SER A 27 -2.91 -11.04 -21.48
CA SER A 27 -2.42 -9.70 -21.85
C SER A 27 -3.28 -8.54 -21.37
N HIS A 28 -4.51 -8.80 -20.92
CA HIS A 28 -5.45 -7.79 -20.42
C HIS A 28 -5.69 -7.89 -18.91
N ARG A 29 -5.17 -8.95 -18.26
CA ARG A 29 -5.31 -9.13 -16.82
C ARG A 29 -4.54 -8.05 -16.06
N PRO A 30 -4.99 -7.65 -14.86
CA PRO A 30 -4.24 -6.75 -14.02
C PRO A 30 -2.88 -7.36 -13.67
N TYR A 31 -1.87 -6.50 -13.49
CA TYR A 31 -0.56 -6.89 -12.97
C TYR A 31 -0.62 -7.38 -11.52
N TYR A 32 -1.59 -6.87 -10.74
CA TYR A 32 -1.81 -7.27 -9.36
C TYR A 32 -3.28 -7.13 -8.99
N VAL A 33 -3.78 -8.08 -8.20
CA VAL A 33 -5.05 -7.98 -7.48
C VAL A 33 -4.81 -8.45 -6.05
N GLY A 34 -5.23 -7.67 -5.06
CA GLY A 34 -5.11 -8.04 -3.65
C GLY A 34 -6.28 -7.53 -2.83
N HIS A 35 -6.74 -8.33 -1.87
CA HIS A 35 -7.73 -7.91 -0.89
C HIS A 35 -7.15 -6.77 -0.04
N CYS A 36 -7.94 -5.73 0.20
CA CYS A 36 -7.59 -4.66 1.11
C CYS A 36 -8.00 -5.03 2.54
N GLU A 37 -7.03 -5.13 3.45
CA GLU A 37 -7.26 -5.69 4.78
C GLU A 37 -7.39 -4.59 5.84
N HIS A 38 -6.38 -3.69 5.95
CA HIS A 38 -6.35 -2.67 7.00
C HIS A 38 -5.40 -1.52 6.66
N TRP A 39 -5.81 -0.28 6.92
CA TRP A 39 -4.88 0.84 6.93
C TRP A 39 -3.93 0.68 8.11
N VAL A 40 -2.68 0.36 7.88
CA VAL A 40 -1.68 0.39 8.95
C VAL A 40 -1.24 1.83 9.21
N HIS A 41 -1.29 2.72 8.21
CA HIS A 41 -1.19 4.17 8.43
C HIS A 41 -2.34 4.85 7.69
N SER A 42 -3.20 5.57 8.43
CA SER A 42 -4.39 6.20 7.85
C SER A 42 -4.06 7.44 7.01
N PRO A 43 -4.82 7.69 5.92
CA PRO A 43 -4.65 8.88 5.10
C PRO A 43 -5.09 10.15 5.83
N LYS A 44 -4.43 11.26 5.50
CA LYS A 44 -4.72 12.64 5.93
C LYS A 44 -5.07 13.52 4.72
N ILE A 45 -4.39 13.30 3.59
CA ILE A 45 -4.75 13.80 2.26
C ILE A 45 -5.78 12.83 1.67
N SER A 46 -6.68 13.34 0.83
CA SER A 46 -7.74 12.52 0.23
C SER A 46 -8.61 11.82 1.26
N LEU A 47 -8.75 12.40 2.46
CA LEU A 47 -9.37 11.74 3.60
C LEU A 47 -10.76 11.22 3.24
N ASP A 48 -11.64 12.07 2.70
CA ASP A 48 -13.00 11.67 2.34
C ASP A 48 -13.03 10.71 1.15
N ALA A 49 -12.12 10.88 0.18
CA ALA A 49 -12.04 10.02 -0.99
C ALA A 49 -11.60 8.59 -0.64
N LEU A 50 -10.64 8.45 0.29
CA LEU A 50 -10.04 7.18 0.71
C LEU A 50 -10.74 6.54 1.90
N THR A 51 -11.38 7.33 2.77
CA THR A 51 -12.05 6.85 3.99
C THR A 51 -13.57 7.02 3.96
N GLY A 52 -14.13 7.61 2.90
CA GLY A 52 -15.56 7.91 2.74
C GLY A 52 -15.93 9.22 3.42
N SER A 53 -16.95 9.93 2.94
CA SER A 53 -17.43 11.18 3.57
C SER A 53 -18.51 10.97 4.64
N GLY A 54 -19.02 9.75 4.78
CA GLY A 54 -20.09 9.40 5.73
C GLY A 54 -19.59 8.96 7.11
N SER A 55 -20.51 8.44 7.92
CA SER A 55 -20.23 7.91 9.27
C SER A 55 -19.58 6.52 9.27
N GLN A 56 -19.43 5.88 8.12
CA GLN A 56 -18.78 4.59 7.93
C GLN A 56 -17.44 4.78 7.22
N MET A 57 -16.42 4.05 7.67
CA MET A 57 -15.17 3.93 6.92
C MET A 57 -15.45 3.28 5.58
N LYS A 58 -14.90 3.86 4.51
CA LYS A 58 -14.97 3.29 3.18
C LYS A 58 -14.39 1.87 3.19
N ARG A 59 -15.18 0.91 2.75
CA ARG A 59 -14.73 -0.45 2.49
C ARG A 59 -14.16 -0.52 1.08
N TRP A 60 -12.85 -0.62 0.98
CA TRP A 60 -12.18 -1.06 -0.23
C TRP A 60 -12.04 -2.57 -0.13
N ASP A 61 -12.51 -3.31 -1.13
CA ASP A 61 -12.42 -4.77 -1.17
C ASP A 61 -11.11 -5.20 -1.84
N TYR A 62 -10.70 -4.51 -2.92
CA TYR A 62 -9.49 -4.84 -3.67
C TYR A 62 -8.63 -3.63 -4.01
N LEU A 63 -7.32 -3.86 -4.06
CA LEU A 63 -6.36 -3.09 -4.84
C LEU A 63 -6.14 -3.81 -6.17
N VAL A 64 -6.33 -3.09 -7.28
CA VAL A 64 -6.07 -3.56 -8.64
C VAL A 64 -5.00 -2.68 -9.26
N ILE A 65 -3.93 -3.29 -9.78
CA ILE A 65 -2.87 -2.56 -10.50
C ILE A 65 -2.88 -3.05 -11.94
N ALA A 66 -3.07 -2.15 -12.90
CA ALA A 66 -3.16 -2.48 -14.31
C ALA A 66 -2.50 -1.39 -15.18
N SER A 67 -2.26 -1.69 -16.45
CA SER A 67 -1.88 -0.68 -17.43
C SER A 67 -2.92 0.43 -17.49
N ALA A 68 -2.48 1.67 -17.61
CA ALA A 68 -3.40 2.78 -17.82
C ALA A 68 -4.17 2.63 -19.13
N THR A 69 -5.47 2.98 -19.12
CA THR A 69 -6.29 2.95 -20.34
C THR A 69 -5.88 4.11 -21.25
N PRO A 70 -5.67 3.86 -22.56
CA PRO A 70 -5.39 4.94 -23.50
C PRO A 70 -6.50 6.01 -23.48
N ASN A 71 -6.13 7.29 -23.45
CA ASN A 71 -7.01 8.47 -23.42
C ASN A 71 -7.83 8.72 -22.13
N ASP A 72 -7.93 7.74 -21.23
CA ASP A 72 -8.50 7.94 -19.88
C ASP A 72 -7.67 7.12 -18.88
N PRO A 73 -6.49 7.61 -18.46
CA PRO A 73 -5.55 6.84 -17.63
C PRO A 73 -6.18 6.33 -16.34
N LEU A 74 -7.15 7.07 -15.79
CA LEU A 74 -7.82 6.75 -14.54
C LEU A 74 -8.98 5.79 -14.73
N ALA A 75 -9.43 5.48 -15.95
CA ALA A 75 -10.51 4.51 -16.22
C ALA A 75 -10.19 3.11 -15.72
N MET A 76 -11.23 2.41 -15.27
CA MET A 76 -11.16 0.99 -14.94
C MET A 76 -11.13 0.21 -16.26
N PRO A 77 -10.41 -0.91 -16.36
CA PRO A 77 -10.58 -1.80 -17.51
C PRO A 77 -12.06 -2.18 -17.69
N THR A 78 -12.60 -1.94 -18.88
CA THR A 78 -14.04 -2.03 -19.16
C THR A 78 -14.67 -3.38 -18.81
N TYR A 79 -13.91 -4.47 -18.93
CA TYR A 79 -14.37 -5.80 -18.56
C TYR A 79 -14.60 -6.00 -17.06
N LEU A 80 -14.09 -5.10 -16.20
CA LEU A 80 -14.29 -5.12 -14.75
C LEU A 80 -15.44 -4.21 -14.30
N GLU A 81 -15.86 -3.24 -15.11
CA GLU A 81 -16.79 -2.17 -14.69
C GLU A 81 -18.09 -2.70 -14.09
N ASN A 82 -18.65 -3.78 -14.65
CA ASN A 82 -19.91 -4.37 -14.18
C ASN A 82 -19.84 -4.94 -12.74
N GLY A 83 -18.65 -5.30 -12.27
CA GLY A 83 -18.43 -5.83 -10.91
C GLY A 83 -18.03 -4.75 -9.89
N VAL A 84 -17.89 -3.49 -10.31
CA VAL A 84 -17.37 -2.40 -9.49
C VAL A 84 -18.52 -1.50 -9.03
N ALA A 85 -18.71 -1.40 -7.72
CA ALA A 85 -19.68 -0.49 -7.12
C ALA A 85 -19.12 0.93 -6.97
N ASP A 86 -17.84 1.03 -6.62
CA ASP A 86 -17.16 2.32 -6.42
C ASP A 86 -15.64 2.16 -6.54
N ARG A 87 -14.94 3.25 -6.84
CA ARG A 87 -13.49 3.22 -7.05
C ARG A 87 -12.80 4.53 -6.72
N TRP A 88 -11.52 4.42 -6.41
CA TRP A 88 -10.56 5.51 -6.39
C TRP A 88 -9.32 5.07 -7.17
N SER A 89 -8.76 5.95 -8.01
CA SER A 89 -7.67 5.60 -8.93
C SER A 89 -6.60 6.68 -8.92
N ILE A 90 -5.36 6.26 -9.15
CA ILE A 90 -4.21 7.12 -9.37
C ILE A 90 -3.28 6.50 -10.42
N THR A 91 -2.72 7.30 -11.32
CA THR A 91 -1.79 6.82 -12.35
C THR A 91 -0.40 7.40 -12.12
N ALA A 92 0.60 6.53 -12.19
CA ALA A 92 2.01 6.91 -12.09
C ALA A 92 2.85 6.11 -13.10
N PRO A 93 3.99 6.67 -13.56
CA PRO A 93 4.89 5.97 -14.45
C PRO A 93 5.71 4.95 -13.65
N VAL A 94 5.73 3.72 -14.12
CA VAL A 94 6.49 2.60 -13.54
C VAL A 94 7.58 2.16 -14.51
N ASP A 95 8.74 1.76 -13.99
CA ASP A 95 9.86 1.30 -14.80
C ASP A 95 9.52 0.05 -15.62
N ASP A 96 9.89 0.04 -16.91
CA ASP A 96 9.55 -1.06 -17.82
C ASP A 96 10.27 -2.36 -17.44
N ALA A 97 11.48 -2.28 -16.87
CA ALA A 97 12.24 -3.43 -16.39
C ALA A 97 11.57 -4.06 -15.15
N GLN A 98 10.95 -3.23 -14.31
CA GLN A 98 10.17 -3.70 -13.18
C GLN A 98 8.93 -4.45 -13.66
N LEU A 99 8.23 -3.94 -14.69
CA LEU A 99 7.07 -4.62 -15.28
C LEU A 99 7.45 -5.92 -15.99
N SER A 100 8.55 -5.93 -16.76
CA SER A 100 8.99 -7.12 -17.48
C SER A 100 9.45 -8.25 -16.57
N SER A 101 9.91 -7.93 -15.36
CA SER A 101 10.39 -8.90 -14.37
C SER A 101 9.32 -9.35 -13.37
N LEU A 102 8.07 -8.88 -13.48
CA LEU A 102 7.00 -9.20 -12.51
C LEU A 102 6.80 -10.71 -12.32
N SER A 103 6.61 -11.45 -13.40
CA SER A 103 6.33 -12.90 -13.35
C SER A 103 7.49 -13.71 -12.73
N GLU A 104 8.73 -13.39 -13.11
CA GLU A 104 9.92 -14.00 -12.53
C GLU A 104 10.04 -13.68 -11.03
N ASN A 105 9.82 -12.42 -10.66
CA ASN A 105 9.87 -11.97 -9.28
C ASN A 105 8.74 -12.56 -8.43
N ASP A 106 7.52 -12.70 -8.96
CA ASP A 106 6.41 -13.37 -8.28
C ASP A 106 6.74 -14.84 -8.04
N THR A 107 7.26 -15.54 -9.05
CA THR A 107 7.71 -16.94 -8.92
C THR A 107 8.79 -17.08 -7.84
N ARG A 108 9.78 -16.17 -7.84
CA ARG A 108 10.83 -16.14 -6.82
C ARG A 108 10.26 -15.89 -5.44
N ARG A 109 9.39 -14.89 -5.27
CA ARG A 109 8.77 -14.55 -3.98
C ARG A 109 7.96 -15.71 -3.42
N SER A 110 7.14 -16.36 -4.24
CA SER A 110 6.37 -17.54 -3.85
C SER A 110 7.26 -18.74 -3.47
N SER A 111 8.41 -18.88 -4.11
CA SER A 111 9.36 -19.97 -3.82
C SER A 111 10.30 -19.69 -2.65
N ALA A 112 10.50 -18.41 -2.30
CA ALA A 112 11.49 -17.97 -1.31
C ALA A 112 10.87 -17.38 -0.05
N VAL A 113 9.58 -17.67 0.23
CA VAL A 113 8.95 -17.26 1.49
C VAL A 113 9.75 -17.87 2.65
N PRO A 114 10.42 -17.06 3.49
CA PRO A 114 11.18 -17.56 4.61
C PRO A 114 10.26 -18.37 5.54
N THR A 115 10.66 -19.60 5.81
CA THR A 115 9.93 -20.48 6.74
C THR A 115 10.16 -20.09 8.19
N VAL A 116 11.23 -19.34 8.46
CA VAL A 116 11.61 -18.87 9.79
C VAL A 116 11.18 -17.42 9.96
N LEU A 117 10.35 -17.18 10.97
CA LEU A 117 9.95 -15.83 11.36
C LEU A 117 11.10 -15.09 12.05
N PRO A 118 11.06 -13.74 12.09
CA PRO A 118 12.06 -12.98 12.80
C PRO A 118 12.16 -13.40 14.28
N PRO A 119 13.38 -13.42 14.87
CA PRO A 119 13.58 -13.90 16.25
C PRO A 119 12.67 -13.20 17.26
N GLY A 120 11.98 -14.00 18.08
CA GLY A 120 11.05 -13.53 19.11
C GLY A 120 9.65 -13.17 18.59
N TRP A 121 9.39 -13.22 17.29
CA TRP A 121 8.07 -12.92 16.71
C TRP A 121 7.39 -14.20 16.27
N SER A 122 6.18 -14.44 16.77
CA SER A 122 5.45 -15.69 16.55
C SER A 122 3.93 -15.45 16.40
N PRO A 123 3.22 -16.23 15.54
CA PRO A 123 1.76 -16.18 15.44
C PRO A 123 1.06 -16.91 16.58
N SER A 124 1.80 -17.71 17.37
CA SER A 124 1.29 -18.45 18.53
C SER A 124 1.73 -17.87 19.87
N ASP A 125 2.76 -17.02 19.88
CA ASP A 125 3.25 -16.32 21.07
C ASP A 125 3.48 -14.84 20.77
N HIS A 126 2.59 -14.00 21.29
CA HIS A 126 2.57 -12.57 21.03
C HIS A 126 3.39 -11.77 22.07
N THR A 127 4.09 -12.43 22.99
CA THR A 127 4.78 -11.77 24.10
C THR A 127 5.71 -10.66 23.62
N SER A 128 6.55 -10.90 22.61
CA SER A 128 7.46 -9.86 22.09
C SER A 128 6.74 -8.73 21.36
N LEU A 129 5.69 -9.02 20.59
CA LEU A 129 4.86 -8.00 19.95
C LEU A 129 4.22 -7.08 21.02
N LEU A 130 3.67 -7.67 22.07
CA LEU A 130 3.04 -6.92 23.15
C LEU A 130 4.07 -6.12 23.96
N ALA A 131 5.24 -6.71 24.21
CA ALA A 131 6.34 -6.08 24.94
C ALA A 131 7.09 -5.00 24.13
N SER A 132 6.96 -4.97 22.80
CA SER A 132 7.60 -3.93 21.97
C SER A 132 7.23 -2.54 22.46
N ASN A 133 8.19 -1.62 22.50
CA ASN A 133 7.97 -0.24 22.90
C ASN A 133 8.28 0.69 21.72
N PRO A 134 7.38 0.75 20.72
CA PRO A 134 7.63 1.51 19.51
C PRO A 134 7.83 2.99 19.81
N PRO A 135 8.79 3.66 19.17
CA PRO A 135 8.97 5.09 19.33
C PRO A 135 7.74 5.87 18.84
N SER A 136 7.47 6.99 19.50
CA SER A 136 6.37 7.91 19.16
C SER A 136 6.80 9.08 18.28
N ASP A 137 8.10 9.22 18.02
CA ASP A 137 8.72 10.34 17.30
C ASP A 137 9.13 9.99 15.85
N VAL A 138 8.60 8.89 15.33
CA VAL A 138 8.76 8.44 13.94
C VAL A 138 7.45 8.61 13.17
N GLU A 139 7.52 8.70 11.85
CA GLU A 139 6.33 8.86 10.99
C GLU A 139 5.46 7.60 10.96
N PHE A 140 6.07 6.42 11.15
CA PHE A 140 5.33 5.16 11.16
C PHE A 140 5.87 4.19 12.22
N SER A 141 5.00 3.69 13.10
CA SER A 141 5.38 2.74 14.14
C SER A 141 4.22 1.86 14.59
N LEU A 142 4.53 0.81 15.37
CA LEU A 142 3.52 -0.08 15.98
C LEU A 142 2.62 0.62 17.01
N ALA A 143 2.92 1.87 17.42
CA ALA A 143 2.10 2.65 18.34
C ALA A 143 0.82 3.20 17.68
N LEU A 144 0.79 3.22 16.35
CA LEU A 144 -0.32 3.78 15.59
C LEU A 144 -1.57 2.90 15.67
N SER A 145 -2.68 3.50 15.28
CA SER A 145 -4.00 2.86 15.25
C SER A 145 -4.81 3.40 14.08
N ALA A 146 -5.72 2.58 13.56
CA ALA A 146 -6.60 2.96 12.47
C ALA A 146 -7.98 2.34 12.63
N THR A 147 -8.99 2.99 12.06
CA THR A 147 -10.34 2.44 12.01
C THR A 147 -10.42 1.36 10.93
N PRO A 148 -10.94 0.15 11.24
CA PRO A 148 -11.10 -0.91 10.25
C PRO A 148 -11.96 -0.49 9.05
N LEU A 149 -11.66 -1.04 7.88
CA LEU A 149 -12.43 -0.80 6.66
C LEU A 149 -13.89 -1.25 6.85
N GLY A 150 -14.84 -0.43 6.42
CA GLY A 150 -16.28 -0.71 6.58
C GLY A 150 -16.84 -0.56 7.99
N ALA A 151 -16.01 -0.27 9.00
CA ALA A 151 -16.50 -0.04 10.36
C ALA A 151 -17.02 1.41 10.54
N PRO A 152 -17.93 1.66 11.50
CA PRO A 152 -18.31 3.01 11.87
C PRO A 152 -17.08 3.84 12.25
N LYS A 153 -16.96 5.07 11.74
CA LYS A 153 -15.86 6.00 12.06
C LYS A 153 -15.83 6.41 13.54
N ALA A 154 -16.97 6.29 14.23
CA ALA A 154 -17.09 6.52 15.66
C ALA A 154 -16.53 5.36 16.50
N ASN A 155 -16.24 4.19 15.91
CA ASN A 155 -15.64 3.09 16.65
C ASN A 155 -14.20 3.46 17.09
N PRO A 156 -13.74 2.93 18.22
CA PRO A 156 -12.35 3.06 18.61
C PRO A 156 -11.42 2.55 17.51
N HIS A 157 -10.32 3.28 17.28
CA HIS A 157 -9.29 2.84 16.37
C HIS A 157 -8.69 1.52 16.87
N THR A 158 -8.43 0.59 15.95
CA THR A 158 -7.72 -0.64 16.26
C THR A 158 -6.22 -0.36 16.30
N PRO A 159 -5.52 -0.63 17.41
CA PRO A 159 -4.07 -0.54 17.44
C PRO A 159 -3.44 -1.48 16.41
N ILE A 160 -2.37 -1.05 15.75
CA ILE A 160 -1.68 -1.90 14.76
C ILE A 160 -1.24 -3.22 15.37
N LYS A 161 -0.77 -3.22 16.62
CA LYS A 161 -0.43 -4.46 17.32
C LYS A 161 -1.61 -5.43 17.40
N THR A 162 -2.82 -4.93 17.65
CA THR A 162 -4.04 -5.76 17.67
C THR A 162 -4.35 -6.31 16.29
N PHE A 163 -4.20 -5.51 15.23
CA PHE A 163 -4.35 -5.99 13.85
C PHE A 163 -3.31 -7.06 13.49
N ILE A 164 -2.03 -6.85 13.82
CA ILE A 164 -0.97 -7.85 13.60
C ILE A 164 -1.28 -9.14 14.34
N GLN A 165 -1.72 -9.03 15.59
CA GLN A 165 -2.10 -10.18 16.38
C GLN A 165 -3.26 -10.95 15.74
N THR A 166 -4.34 -10.28 15.35
CA THR A 166 -5.53 -10.98 14.83
C THR A 166 -5.32 -11.48 13.41
N PHE A 167 -4.88 -10.61 12.50
CA PHE A 167 -4.68 -10.97 11.10
C PHE A 167 -3.46 -11.86 10.92
N GLY A 168 -2.32 -11.51 11.53
CA GLY A 168 -1.08 -12.29 11.40
C GLY A 168 -1.16 -13.70 11.97
N THR A 169 -1.96 -13.94 13.01
CA THR A 169 -2.21 -15.31 13.50
C THR A 169 -3.03 -16.13 12.51
N ASN A 170 -3.96 -15.49 11.79
CA ASN A 170 -4.85 -16.17 10.85
C ASN A 170 -4.31 -16.20 9.41
N HIS A 171 -3.31 -15.39 9.09
CA HIS A 171 -2.67 -15.29 7.78
C HIS A 171 -1.15 -15.29 7.94
N SER A 172 -0.54 -16.47 7.79
CA SER A 172 0.91 -16.66 7.86
C SER A 172 1.64 -16.32 6.55
N GLY A 173 0.89 -16.16 5.46
CA GLY A 173 1.45 -15.93 4.13
C GLY A 173 1.87 -14.48 3.87
N PRO A 174 2.33 -14.21 2.63
CA PRO A 174 2.80 -12.88 2.25
C PRO A 174 1.74 -11.80 2.31
N VAL A 175 2.20 -10.57 2.47
CA VAL A 175 1.39 -9.35 2.44
C VAL A 175 2.05 -8.29 1.57
N ASN A 176 1.25 -7.37 1.07
CA ASN A 176 1.71 -6.23 0.31
C ASN A 176 1.28 -4.93 1.03
N MET A 177 2.19 -3.97 1.11
CA MET A 177 1.96 -2.68 1.71
C MET A 177 1.82 -1.66 0.58
N PHE A 178 0.59 -1.21 0.32
CA PHE A 178 0.30 -0.17 -0.65
C PHE A 178 0.49 1.20 -0.02
N ASN A 179 1.41 1.98 -0.58
CA ASN A 179 1.86 3.25 -0.06
C ASN A 179 1.47 4.36 -1.04
N LEU A 180 0.87 5.42 -0.53
CA LEU A 180 0.79 6.71 -1.23
C LEU A 180 1.78 7.66 -0.56
N MET A 181 2.42 8.55 -1.31
CA MET A 181 3.42 9.46 -0.76
C MET A 181 3.19 10.87 -1.28
N ALA A 182 3.07 11.81 -0.36
CA ALA A 182 3.06 13.23 -0.61
C ALA A 182 4.11 13.89 0.27
N TYR A 183 4.94 14.75 -0.30
CA TYR A 183 6.10 15.31 0.38
C TYR A 183 5.84 16.76 0.79
N ASN A 184 6.58 17.18 1.83
CA ASN A 184 6.72 18.60 2.10
C ASN A 184 7.53 19.26 0.97
N PRO A 185 7.36 20.56 0.73
CA PRO A 185 8.01 21.28 -0.37
C PRO A 185 9.53 21.06 -0.37
N GLY A 186 10.06 20.55 -1.50
CA GLY A 186 11.50 20.28 -1.67
C GLY A 186 12.06 19.10 -0.88
N GLN A 187 11.24 18.32 -0.18
CA GLN A 187 11.70 17.22 0.68
C GLN A 187 11.70 15.83 0.01
N ARG A 188 11.15 15.70 -1.20
CA ARG A 188 11.10 14.43 -1.93
C ARG A 188 12.48 13.76 -2.08
N ALA A 189 13.53 14.53 -2.39
CA ALA A 189 14.89 14.01 -2.47
C ALA A 189 15.42 13.48 -1.14
N ARG A 190 15.05 14.11 -0.01
CA ARG A 190 15.41 13.61 1.34
C ARG A 190 14.71 12.28 1.62
N PHE A 191 13.46 12.12 1.19
CA PHE A 191 12.75 10.85 1.31
C PHE A 191 13.39 9.74 0.44
N PHE A 192 13.96 10.05 -0.72
CA PHE A 192 14.71 9.05 -1.49
C PHE A 192 15.98 8.55 -0.78
N ASN A 193 16.57 9.35 0.13
CA ASN A 193 17.62 8.82 1.02
C ASN A 193 17.06 7.80 2.03
N TYR A 194 15.81 7.95 2.49
CA TYR A 194 15.14 6.91 3.27
C TYR A 194 14.97 5.63 2.44
N ILE A 195 14.48 5.73 1.19
CA ILE A 195 14.31 4.56 0.31
C ILE A 195 15.66 3.86 0.10
N ALA A 196 16.75 4.60 -0.16
CA ALA A 196 18.07 4.02 -0.33
C ALA A 196 18.55 3.28 0.94
N ALA A 197 18.37 3.86 2.12
CA ALA A 197 18.72 3.21 3.39
C ALA A 197 17.85 1.96 3.66
N PHE A 198 16.55 2.06 3.36
CA PHE A 198 15.60 0.95 3.46
C PHE A 198 16.00 -0.22 2.55
N SER A 199 16.27 0.03 1.27
CA SER A 199 16.65 -1.01 0.31
C SER A 199 18.02 -1.63 0.62
N ALA A 200 19.00 -0.83 1.07
CA ALA A 200 20.36 -1.29 1.32
C ALA A 200 20.48 -2.23 2.53
N SER A 201 19.60 -2.11 3.53
CA SER A 201 19.70 -2.93 4.74
C SER A 201 18.37 -3.20 5.41
N ILE A 202 17.64 -2.15 5.79
CA ILE A 202 16.61 -2.26 6.83
C ILE A 202 15.40 -3.05 6.32
N GLY A 203 14.90 -2.73 5.13
CA GLY A 203 13.79 -3.43 4.50
C GLY A 203 14.15 -4.85 4.08
N SER A 204 15.30 -5.01 3.42
CA SER A 204 15.76 -6.30 2.91
C SER A 204 16.08 -7.30 4.03
N ARG A 205 16.53 -6.85 5.21
CA ARG A 205 16.70 -7.66 6.42
C ARG A 205 15.44 -8.41 6.82
N TYR A 206 14.27 -7.83 6.57
CA TYR A 206 12.96 -8.41 6.89
C TYR A 206 12.19 -8.85 5.64
N GLY A 207 12.87 -8.98 4.49
CA GLY A 207 12.25 -9.44 3.24
C GLY A 207 11.36 -8.40 2.54
N GLY A 208 11.41 -7.13 2.95
CA GLY A 208 10.71 -6.04 2.28
C GLY A 208 11.28 -5.80 0.88
N GLU A 209 10.43 -5.92 -0.14
CA GLU A 209 10.83 -5.78 -1.54
C GLU A 209 9.81 -4.95 -2.33
N ALA A 210 10.26 -3.93 -3.06
CA ALA A 210 9.37 -3.14 -3.91
C ALA A 210 8.87 -4.00 -5.09
N GLN A 211 7.55 -4.22 -5.16
CA GLN A 211 6.89 -4.86 -6.30
C GLN A 211 6.46 -3.83 -7.34
N PHE A 212 5.94 -2.70 -6.86
CA PHE A 212 5.64 -1.54 -7.70
C PHE A 212 6.21 -0.27 -7.09
N HIS A 213 6.87 0.55 -7.90
CA HIS A 213 7.17 1.94 -7.57
C HIS A 213 6.83 2.84 -8.76
N GLY A 214 5.85 3.71 -8.56
CA GLY A 214 5.44 4.75 -9.50
C GLY A 214 5.91 6.11 -9.00
N SER A 215 6.73 6.79 -9.79
CA SER A 215 7.43 8.02 -9.40
C SER A 215 6.97 9.21 -10.22
N GLY A 216 6.35 10.21 -9.61
CA GLY A 216 5.78 11.36 -10.31
C GLY A 216 4.42 11.04 -10.92
N VAL A 217 3.40 10.94 -10.07
CA VAL A 217 1.98 10.77 -10.43
C VAL A 217 1.60 11.73 -11.55
N THR A 218 1.09 11.17 -12.65
CA THR A 218 0.69 11.93 -13.85
C THR A 218 -0.79 12.27 -13.84
N ASP A 219 -1.60 11.43 -13.21
CA ASP A 219 -3.05 11.62 -13.15
C ASP A 219 -3.54 11.38 -11.74
N TRP A 220 -4.11 12.44 -11.19
CA TRP A 220 -4.65 12.53 -9.85
C TRP A 220 -6.11 12.93 -9.89
N SER A 221 -6.82 12.64 -8.81
CA SER A 221 -7.67 11.47 -8.60
C SER A 221 -8.82 11.21 -9.59
N SER A 222 -9.28 9.96 -9.65
CA SER A 222 -10.57 9.61 -10.31
C SER A 222 -11.81 10.17 -9.61
N ARG A 223 -11.66 10.78 -8.43
CA ARG A 223 -12.72 11.48 -7.72
C ARG A 223 -12.86 12.91 -8.21
N ALA A 224 -14.00 13.22 -8.82
CA ALA A 224 -14.34 14.58 -9.26
C ALA A 224 -14.21 15.63 -8.14
N SER A 225 -14.48 15.26 -6.88
CA SER A 225 -14.35 16.13 -5.70
C SER A 225 -12.91 16.56 -5.39
N GLU A 226 -11.91 15.83 -5.89
CA GLU A 226 -10.49 16.13 -5.66
C GLU A 226 -9.89 17.00 -6.78
N GLY A 227 -10.66 17.24 -7.85
CA GLY A 227 -10.29 18.09 -8.99
C GLY A 227 -9.17 17.49 -9.86
N ALA A 228 -8.81 18.20 -10.92
CA ALA A 228 -7.84 17.74 -11.92
C ALA A 228 -6.40 18.21 -11.63
N LYS A 229 -6.04 18.46 -10.35
CA LYS A 229 -4.69 18.96 -10.03
C LYS A 229 -3.68 17.82 -10.19
N VAL A 230 -2.77 17.93 -11.14
CA VAL A 230 -1.63 17.01 -11.24
C VAL A 230 -0.54 17.46 -10.26
N ALA A 231 0.27 16.53 -9.78
CA ALA A 231 1.46 16.86 -9.00
C ALA A 231 2.39 17.72 -9.85
N ASP A 232 2.47 19.02 -9.59
CA ASP A 232 3.55 19.84 -10.14
C ASP A 232 4.82 19.58 -9.32
N PRO A 233 5.86 18.93 -9.89
CA PRO A 233 7.10 18.63 -9.19
C PRO A 233 7.88 19.88 -8.76
N GLN A 234 7.55 21.05 -9.33
CA GLN A 234 8.17 22.34 -9.01
C GLN A 234 7.30 23.23 -8.11
N ALA A 235 6.01 22.95 -7.92
CA ALA A 235 5.09 23.83 -7.18
C ALA A 235 5.28 23.85 -5.65
N GLY A 236 6.25 23.14 -5.09
CA GLY A 236 6.52 23.19 -3.66
C GLY A 236 5.31 22.82 -2.81
N GLY A 237 4.80 21.59 -2.97
CA GLY A 237 3.73 21.02 -2.14
C GLY A 237 2.33 21.13 -2.72
N SER A 238 2.14 20.69 -3.98
CA SER A 238 0.81 20.46 -4.56
C SER A 238 0.01 19.54 -3.63
N GLY A 239 -1.26 19.84 -3.34
CA GLY A 239 -2.11 19.12 -2.36
C GLY A 239 -2.52 17.71 -2.80
N VAL A 240 -1.66 17.00 -3.51
CA VAL A 240 -1.89 15.75 -4.22
C VAL A 240 -0.79 14.75 -3.86
N TRP A 241 -0.93 13.49 -4.28
CA TRP A 241 0.13 12.50 -4.14
C TRP A 241 1.15 12.65 -5.26
N GLU A 242 2.42 12.42 -4.91
CA GLU A 242 3.54 12.55 -5.83
C GLU A 242 4.08 11.18 -6.25
N ASP A 243 4.10 10.21 -5.34
CA ASP A 243 4.56 8.84 -5.60
C ASP A 243 3.59 7.79 -5.05
N VAL A 244 3.68 6.59 -5.60
CA VAL A 244 2.90 5.41 -5.18
C VAL A 244 3.80 4.17 -5.18
N ALA A 245 3.62 3.27 -4.22
CA ALA A 245 4.37 2.03 -4.18
C ALA A 245 3.55 0.85 -3.66
N LEU A 246 3.92 -0.36 -4.06
CA LEU A 246 3.49 -1.60 -3.44
C LEU A 246 4.73 -2.37 -3.01
N VAL A 247 4.88 -2.61 -1.71
CA VAL A 247 6.03 -3.32 -1.14
C VAL A 247 5.57 -4.67 -0.62
N TRP A 248 6.17 -5.74 -1.12
CA TRP A 248 5.92 -7.10 -0.66
C TRP A 248 6.72 -7.40 0.61
N TYR A 249 6.11 -8.18 1.51
CA TYR A 249 6.77 -8.79 2.66
C TYR A 249 6.38 -10.26 2.76
N PRO A 250 7.26 -11.14 3.29
CA PRO A 250 6.94 -12.55 3.37
C PRO A 250 5.82 -12.90 4.35
N SER A 251 5.58 -12.05 5.35
CA SER A 251 4.37 -12.08 6.17
C SER A 251 4.18 -10.77 6.93
N LEU A 252 3.00 -10.57 7.53
CA LEU A 252 2.75 -9.41 8.39
C LEU A 252 3.68 -9.38 9.61
N TRP A 253 4.15 -10.53 10.09
CA TRP A 253 5.12 -10.63 11.19
C TRP A 253 6.50 -10.08 10.81
N HIS A 254 6.93 -10.28 9.55
CA HIS A 254 8.17 -9.70 9.04
C HIS A 254 8.08 -8.17 9.00
N PHE A 255 6.97 -7.65 8.47
CA PHE A 255 6.70 -6.21 8.47
C PHE A 255 6.62 -5.65 9.89
N ALA A 256 5.98 -6.35 10.82
CA ALA A 256 5.86 -5.88 12.19
C ALA A 256 7.23 -5.81 12.90
N LYS A 257 8.11 -6.79 12.68
CA LYS A 257 9.46 -6.75 13.25
C LYS A 257 10.28 -5.58 12.70
N LEU A 258 10.15 -5.25 11.42
CA LEU A 258 10.78 -4.06 10.83
C LEU A 258 10.43 -2.80 11.64
N LEU A 259 9.17 -2.64 12.04
CA LEU A 259 8.70 -1.47 12.80
C LEU A 259 9.17 -1.44 14.26
N ASP A 260 9.69 -2.57 14.77
CA ASP A 260 10.30 -2.71 16.08
C ASP A 260 11.85 -2.67 16.00
N ASP A 261 12.42 -2.45 14.82
CA ASP A 261 13.87 -2.34 14.65
C ASP A 261 14.35 -0.90 14.95
N PRO A 262 15.32 -0.71 15.86
CA PRO A 262 15.93 0.59 16.11
C PRO A 262 16.54 1.24 14.86
N ASP A 263 17.14 0.46 13.95
CA ASP A 263 17.75 0.98 12.72
C ASP A 263 16.67 1.57 11.80
N TYR A 264 15.49 0.95 11.77
CA TYR A 264 14.33 1.49 11.07
C TYR A 264 13.91 2.83 11.66
N ALA A 265 13.76 2.91 12.98
CA ALA A 265 13.37 4.13 13.66
C ALA A 265 14.38 5.27 13.41
N ASP A 266 15.67 4.98 13.41
CA ASP A 266 16.71 5.97 13.15
C ASP A 266 16.71 6.46 11.69
N ALA A 267 16.48 5.57 10.73
CA ALA A 267 16.31 5.96 9.33
C ALA A 267 15.05 6.82 9.11
N ASP A 268 13.94 6.45 9.75
CA ASP A 268 12.69 7.21 9.71
C ASP A 268 12.89 8.63 10.28
N ARG A 269 13.45 8.77 11.49
CA ARG A 269 13.79 10.08 12.08
C ARG A 269 14.68 10.92 11.17
N LYS A 270 15.72 10.30 10.62
CA LYS A 270 16.74 11.01 9.86
C LYS A 270 16.21 11.52 8.52
N PHE A 271 15.36 10.73 7.85
CA PHE A 271 15.04 10.98 6.45
C PHE A 271 13.55 11.16 6.14
N LYS A 272 12.66 10.61 6.97
CA LYS A 272 11.21 10.62 6.73
C LYS A 272 10.48 11.68 7.57
N VAL A 273 10.83 11.81 8.85
CA VAL A 273 10.25 12.84 9.74
C VAL A 273 10.43 14.24 9.15
N GLY A 274 9.31 14.93 8.95
CA GLY A 274 9.25 16.27 8.36
C GLY A 274 9.52 16.32 6.85
N ALA A 275 9.82 15.19 6.20
CA ALA A 275 9.92 15.12 4.74
C ALA A 275 8.59 14.77 4.07
N VAL A 276 7.75 13.97 4.73
CA VAL A 276 6.42 13.60 4.23
C VAL A 276 5.35 14.54 4.78
N ARG A 277 4.42 14.93 3.92
CA ARG A 277 3.16 15.56 4.32
C ARG A 277 2.13 14.50 4.67
N ASP A 278 2.12 13.42 3.88
CA ASP A 278 1.32 12.24 4.17
C ASP A 278 1.90 10.99 3.50
N ASN A 279 1.76 9.85 4.17
CA ASN A 279 2.20 8.56 3.65
C ASN A 279 1.34 7.40 4.21
N PRO A 280 0.06 7.30 3.82
CA PRO A 280 -0.78 6.21 4.26
C PRO A 280 -0.32 4.90 3.66
N ILE A 281 -0.56 3.83 4.42
CA ILE A 281 -0.13 2.48 4.08
C ILE A 281 -1.32 1.54 4.29
N LEU A 282 -1.76 0.89 3.23
CA LEU A 282 -2.81 -0.12 3.25
C LEU A 282 -2.17 -1.50 3.15
N CYS A 283 -2.45 -2.36 4.13
CA CYS A 283 -2.09 -3.76 4.07
C CYS A 283 -3.06 -4.47 3.11
N CYS A 284 -2.49 -5.16 2.13
CA CYS A 284 -3.20 -5.97 1.16
C CYS A 284 -2.70 -7.42 1.19
N ARG A 285 -3.57 -8.35 0.79
CA ARG A 285 -3.27 -9.77 0.61
C ARG A 285 -3.54 -10.17 -0.83
N ALA A 286 -2.52 -10.61 -1.55
CA ALA A 286 -2.65 -10.98 -2.96
C ALA A 286 -3.74 -12.06 -3.19
N VAL A 287 -4.44 -11.96 -4.33
CA VAL A 287 -5.38 -12.96 -4.82
C VAL A 287 -4.67 -13.80 -5.88
N GLU A 288 -4.74 -15.12 -5.75
CA GLU A 288 -4.25 -16.06 -6.77
C GLU A 288 -5.36 -16.36 -7.80
N PHE A 289 -5.03 -16.29 -9.10
CA PHE A 289 -5.96 -16.53 -10.22
C PHE A 289 -5.27 -17.08 -11.47
#